data_AF-A0A2V2DYQ8-F1
#
_entry.id   AF-A0A2V2DYQ8-F1
#
_cell.length_a   1.000
_cell.length_b   1.000
_cell.length_c   1.000
_cell.angle_alpha   90.00
_cell.angle_beta   90.00
_cell.angle_gamma   90.00
#
_symmetry.space_group_name_H-M   'P 1'
#
loop_
_entity.id
_entity.type
_entity.pdbx_description
1 polymer ?
#
loop_
_entity_poly.entity_id
_entity_poly.type
_entity_poly.pdbx_seq_one_letter_code
_entity_poly.pdbx_strand_id
1 'polypeptide(L)'
;MSRLTHRDASGHAVLEASAEEAAERLALFEDVCDAVTAEYDALGAELDRLRAAGKEKSYQFREKMGRKLVDAQVLSLLRVRGLLP
;
A
#
# COMPACT_ATOMS: atom_id res chain seq x y z
N MET A 1 6.85 16.65 -3.21
CA MET A 1 6.42 16.44 -1.81
C MET A 1 7.43 17.13 -0.91
N SER A 2 6.98 17.99 0.00
CA SER A 2 7.78 18.44 1.14
C SER A 2 7.98 17.26 2.09
N ARG A 3 9.22 17.07 2.57
CA ARG A 3 9.54 16.05 3.57
C ARG A 3 9.40 16.67 4.95
N LEU A 4 8.82 15.93 5.91
CA LEU A 4 8.80 16.36 7.31
C LEU A 4 10.07 15.94 8.06
N THR A 5 10.91 15.09 7.44
CA THR A 5 12.11 14.52 8.08
C THR A 5 13.34 14.55 7.18
N HIS A 6 14.50 14.74 7.79
CA HIS A 6 15.82 14.56 7.19
C HIS A 6 16.70 13.64 8.05
N ARG A 7 17.89 13.30 7.53
CA ARG A 7 18.92 12.55 8.26
C ARG A 7 19.99 13.54 8.69
N ASP A 8 20.31 13.58 9.97
CA ASP A 8 21.43 14.38 10.46
C ASP A 8 22.79 13.75 10.11
N ALA A 9 23.89 14.40 10.49
CA ALA A 9 25.24 13.91 10.24
C ALA A 9 25.54 12.55 10.91
N SER A 10 24.78 12.18 11.94
CA SER A 10 24.84 10.88 12.62
C SER A 10 23.90 9.82 12.02
N GLY A 11 23.08 10.17 11.01
CA GLY A 11 22.11 9.28 10.38
C GLY A 11 20.80 9.12 11.15
N HIS A 12 20.59 9.86 12.24
CA HIS A 12 19.32 9.85 12.97
C HIS A 12 18.27 10.65 12.21
N ALA A 13 17.01 10.23 12.33
CA ALA A 13 15.90 10.96 11.74
C ALA A 13 15.61 12.19 12.61
N VAL A 14 15.61 13.36 11.98
CA VAL A 14 15.23 14.62 12.61
C VAL A 14 13.92 15.09 12.01
N LEU A 15 12.99 15.49 12.87
CA LEU A 15 11.70 16.05 12.48
C LEU A 15 11.84 17.58 12.31
N GLU A 16 11.45 18.09 11.15
CA GLU A 16 11.42 19.53 10.85
C GLU A 16 10.04 20.16 11.10
N ALA A 17 9.00 19.33 11.18
CA ALA A 17 7.61 19.73 11.41
C ALA A 17 7.22 19.63 12.89
N SER A 18 6.02 20.10 13.24
CA SER A 18 5.47 19.83 14.57
C SER A 18 5.18 18.33 14.73
N ALA A 19 5.22 17.84 15.97
CA ALA A 19 4.86 16.44 16.25
C ALA A 19 3.41 16.12 15.84
N GLU A 20 2.51 17.09 15.95
CA GLU A 20 1.11 16.98 15.53
C GLU A 20 0.99 16.82 14.01
N GLU A 21 1.66 17.67 13.22
CA GLU A 21 1.67 17.55 11.75
C GLU A 21 2.28 16.22 11.29
N ALA A 22 3.34 15.78 11.98
CA ALA A 22 3.97 14.49 11.71
C ALA A 22 3.02 13.31 11.99
N ALA A 23 2.28 13.36 13.11
CA ALA A 23 1.32 12.34 13.50
C ALA A 23 0.16 12.25 12.49
N GLU A 24 -0.43 13.38 12.11
CA GLU A 24 -1.51 13.41 11.10
C GLU A 24 -1.06 12.82 9.76
N ARG A 25 0.17 13.14 9.33
CA ARG A 25 0.70 12.61 8.07
C ARG A 25 1.06 11.13 8.15
N LEU A 26 1.48 10.65 9.33
CA LEU A 26 1.70 9.23 9.56
C LEU A 26 0.38 8.47 9.55
N ALA A 27 -0.66 8.97 10.21
CA ALA A 27 -1.99 8.36 10.21
C ALA A 27 -2.55 8.24 8.79
N LEU A 28 -2.46 9.30 7.97
CA LEU A 28 -2.89 9.24 6.57
C LEU A 28 -2.09 8.21 5.74
N PHE A 29 -0.80 8.03 6.05
CA PHE A 29 0.01 7.03 5.39
C PHE A 29 -0.41 5.61 5.80
N GLU A 30 -0.70 5.40 7.08
CA GLU A 30 -1.23 4.14 7.62
C GLU A 30 -2.60 3.80 7.01
N ASP A 31 -3.51 4.78 6.94
CA ASP A 31 -4.82 4.64 6.28
C ASP A 31 -4.69 4.20 4.81
N VAL A 32 -3.71 4.75 4.08
CA VAL A 32 -3.43 4.35 2.70
C VAL A 32 -2.92 2.91 2.65
N CYS A 33 -2.05 2.51 3.58
CA CYS A 33 -1.56 1.13 3.63
C CYS A 33 -2.68 0.14 3.93
N ASP A 34 -3.58 0.49 4.85
CA ASP A 34 -4.76 -0.31 5.18
C ASP A 34 -5.70 -0.42 3.98
N ALA A 35 -5.94 0.69 3.27
CA ALA A 35 -6.78 0.70 2.08
C ALA A 35 -6.22 -0.19 0.96
N VAL A 36 -4.91 -0.12 0.68
CA VAL A 36 -4.25 -0.97 -0.34
C VAL A 36 -4.29 -2.43 0.07
N THR A 37 -4.12 -2.74 1.36
CA THR A 37 -4.21 -4.12 1.87
C THR A 37 -5.63 -4.67 1.71
N ALA A 38 -6.64 -3.89 2.09
CA ALA A 38 -8.04 -4.27 1.94
C ALA A 38 -8.44 -4.47 0.47
N GLU A 39 -7.96 -3.60 -0.44
CA GLU A 39 -8.18 -3.75 -1.88
C GLU A 39 -7.54 -5.03 -2.42
N TYR A 40 -6.29 -5.30 -2.06
CA TYR A 40 -5.58 -6.51 -2.47
C TYR A 40 -6.33 -7.80 -2.09
N ASP A 41 -6.85 -7.85 -0.86
CA ASP A 41 -7.61 -8.99 -0.34
C ASP A 41 -8.97 -9.12 -1.05
N ALA A 42 -9.69 -8.00 -1.20
CA ALA A 42 -10.97 -7.96 -1.90
C ALA A 42 -10.84 -8.43 -3.37
N LEU A 43 -9.83 -7.94 -4.08
CA LEU A 43 -9.53 -8.38 -5.45
C LEU A 43 -9.20 -9.87 -5.50
N GLY A 44 -8.51 -10.41 -4.48
CA GLY A 44 -8.29 -11.84 -4.33
C GLY A 44 -9.59 -12.64 -4.32
N ALA A 45 -10.50 -12.26 -3.42
CA ALA A 45 -11.80 -12.91 -3.29
C ALA A 45 -12.64 -12.80 -4.58
N GLU A 46 -12.60 -11.65 -5.27
CA GLU A 46 -13.30 -11.46 -6.54
C GLU A 46 -12.71 -12.30 -7.68
N LEU A 47 -11.39 -12.42 -7.76
CA LEU A 47 -10.72 -13.26 -8.75
C LEU A 47 -11.08 -14.73 -8.53
N ASP A 48 -11.13 -15.20 -7.27
CA ASP A 48 -11.54 -16.57 -6.95
C ASP A 48 -12.99 -16.84 -7.35
N ARG A 49 -13.90 -15.89 -7.12
CA ARG A 49 -15.29 -15.98 -7.61
C ARG A 49 -15.35 -16.07 -9.15
N LEU A 50 -14.53 -15.30 -9.85
CA LEU A 50 -14.48 -15.33 -11.31
C LEU A 50 -13.89 -16.65 -11.84
N ARG A 51 -12.89 -17.24 -11.17
CA ARG A 51 -12.36 -18.58 -11.49
C ARG A 51 -13.42 -19.65 -11.33
N ALA A 52 -14.13 -19.66 -10.19
CA ALA A 52 -15.22 -20.60 -9.93
C ALA A 52 -16.35 -20.50 -10.97
N ALA A 53 -16.56 -19.31 -11.55
CA ALA A 53 -17.52 -19.08 -12.62
C ALA A 53 -16.96 -19.35 -14.05
N GLY A 54 -15.72 -19.83 -14.19
CA GLY A 54 -15.07 -20.09 -15.50
C GLY A 54 -14.72 -18.82 -16.30
N LYS A 55 -14.64 -17.65 -15.66
CA LYS A 55 -14.50 -16.33 -16.31
C LYS A 55 -13.06 -15.80 -16.37
N GLU A 56 -12.05 -16.67 -16.31
CA GLU A 56 -10.63 -16.27 -16.29
C GLU A 56 -10.17 -15.52 -17.55
N LYS A 57 -10.81 -15.77 -18.69
CA LYS A 57 -10.51 -15.07 -19.96
C LYS A 57 -11.33 -13.79 -20.16
N SER A 58 -12.11 -13.37 -19.17
CA SER A 58 -12.91 -12.14 -19.26
C SER A 58 -12.03 -10.89 -19.13
N TYR A 59 -12.51 -9.76 -19.67
CA TYR A 59 -11.87 -8.46 -19.47
C TYR A 59 -11.81 -8.10 -17.98
N GLN A 60 -12.91 -8.32 -17.26
CA GLN A 60 -13.01 -8.07 -15.82
C GLN A 60 -11.96 -8.84 -15.01
N PHE A 61 -11.72 -10.11 -15.35
CA PHE A 61 -10.67 -10.89 -14.67
C PHE A 61 -9.28 -10.29 -14.90
N ARG A 62 -8.94 -9.95 -16.15
CA ARG A 62 -7.64 -9.36 -16.50
C ARG A 62 -7.42 -8.02 -15.81
N GLU A 63 -8.45 -7.16 -15.78
CA GLU A 63 -8.41 -5.86 -15.11
C GLU A 63 -8.16 -6.01 -13.59
N LYS A 64 -8.94 -6.88 -12.93
CA LYS A 64 -8.80 -7.13 -11.49
C LYS A 64 -7.46 -7.78 -11.15
N MET A 65 -6.99 -8.70 -11.98
CA MET A 65 -5.67 -9.30 -11.82
C MET A 65 -4.56 -8.26 -11.95
N GLY A 66 -4.68 -7.35 -12.92
CA GLY A 66 -3.74 -6.23 -13.10
C GLY A 66 -3.69 -5.34 -11.86
N ARG A 67 -4.85 -4.91 -11.34
CA ARG A 67 -4.92 -4.12 -10.09
C ARG A 67 -4.28 -4.86 -8.91
N LYS A 68 -4.61 -6.13 -8.71
CA LYS A 68 -4.06 -6.93 -7.62
C LYS A 68 -2.53 -7.04 -7.69
N LEU A 69 -1.96 -7.12 -8.90
CA LEU A 69 -0.51 -7.14 -9.09
C LEU A 69 0.14 -5.80 -8.73
N VAL A 70 -0.52 -4.67 -9.02
CA VAL A 70 -0.04 -3.35 -8.61
C VAL A 70 -0.05 -3.24 -7.07
N ASP A 71 -1.14 -3.64 -6.42
CA ASP A 71 -1.23 -3.63 -4.95
C ASP A 71 -0.16 -4.55 -4.34
N ALA A 72 0.04 -5.75 -4.91
CA ALA A 72 1.10 -6.67 -4.49
C ALA A 72 2.48 -6.02 -4.53
N GLN A 73 2.77 -5.26 -5.60
CA GLN A 73 4.05 -4.58 -5.77
C GLN A 73 4.23 -3.47 -4.72
N VAL A 74 3.19 -2.67 -4.47
CA VAL A 74 3.21 -1.62 -3.43
C VAL A 74 3.44 -2.22 -2.05
N LEU A 75 2.64 -3.22 -1.66
CA LEU A 75 2.76 -3.89 -0.36
C LEU A 75 4.13 -4.55 -0.18
N SER A 76 4.68 -5.15 -1.24
CA SER A 76 6.03 -5.74 -1.21
C SER A 76 7.11 -4.69 -0.92
N LEU A 77 7.06 -3.53 -1.58
CA LEU A 77 8.00 -2.44 -1.34
C LEU A 77 7.94 -1.93 0.11
N LEU A 78 6.73 -1.81 0.66
CA LEU A 78 6.53 -1.37 2.05
C LEU A 78 7.10 -2.38 3.05
N ARG A 79 6.83 -3.68 2.87
CA ARG A 79 7.35 -4.76 3.74
C ARG A 79 8.87 -4.87 3.71
N VAL A 80 9.49 -4.79 2.53
CA VAL A 80 10.97 -4.84 2.40
C VAL A 80 11.65 -3.69 3.15
N ARG A 81 10.95 -2.56 3.33
CA ARG A 81 11.43 -1.41 4.08
C ARG A 81 11.01 -1.43 5.56
N GLY A 82 10.31 -2.46 6.00
CA GLY A 82 9.81 -2.59 7.38
C GLY A 82 8.70 -1.59 7.72
N LEU A 83 8.02 -1.03 6.72
CA LEU A 83 6.90 -0.10 6.90
C LEU A 83 5.56 -0.83 7.10
N LEU A 84 5.51 -2.10 6.72
CA LEU A 84 4.40 -3.01 7.01
C LEU A 84 4.94 -4.32 7.56
N PRO A 85 4.15 -5.02 8.41
CA PRO A 85 4.48 -6.35 8.89
C PRO A 85 4.51 -7.41 7.78
#